data_AF-A0A7W2ISE7-F1
#
_entry.id   AF-A0A7W2ISE7-F1
#
_cell.length_a   1.000
_cell.length_b   1.000
_cell.length_c   1.000
_cell.angle_alpha   90.00
_cell.angle_beta   90.00
_cell.angle_gamma   90.00
#
_symmetry.space_group_name_H-M   'P 1'
#
loop_
_entity.id
_entity.type
_entity.pdbx_description
1 polymer ?
#
loop_
_entity_poly.entity_id
_entity_poly.type
_entity_poly.pdbx_seq_one_letter_code
_entity_poly.pdbx_strand_id
1 'polypeptide(L)'
;MQNYRILRFSILTIVACLSAWAGHASYQYMNSPLTRYAGLWEGKGSFNVEGKEINSSATMLIKDDIRLSLNNSYQNDNFTVDATLVVKRHEHENSHLDLENKQVNGLEAFIKKTGINIPLNGTLINANAWQVDDGNLFLDAQLSNSTSASYYLRRKSNR
;
A
#
# COMPACT_ATOMS: atom_id res chain seq x y z
N MET A 1 -6.69 -60.01 -10.03
CA MET A 1 -7.63 -58.98 -9.49
C MET A 1 -6.99 -58.06 -8.45
N GLN A 2 -6.04 -58.51 -7.62
CA GLN A 2 -5.41 -57.70 -6.56
C GLN A 2 -4.58 -56.51 -7.08
N ASN A 3 -3.84 -56.68 -8.18
CA ASN A 3 -3.02 -55.61 -8.79
C ASN A 3 -3.86 -54.42 -9.30
N TYR A 4 -5.07 -54.67 -9.80
CA TYR A 4 -5.99 -53.60 -10.24
C TYR A 4 -6.59 -52.82 -9.07
N ARG A 5 -6.75 -53.44 -7.90
CA ARG A 5 -7.21 -52.75 -6.69
C ARG A 5 -6.13 -51.81 -6.16
N ILE A 6 -4.89 -52.28 -6.10
CA ILE A 6 -3.73 -51.47 -5.67
C ILE A 6 -3.55 -50.28 -6.62
N LEU A 7 -3.58 -50.51 -7.93
CA LEU A 7 -3.46 -49.44 -8.93
C LEU A 7 -4.57 -48.37 -8.77
N ARG A 8 -5.83 -48.79 -8.56
CA ARG A 8 -6.95 -47.86 -8.33
C ARG A 8 -6.77 -47.03 -7.07
N PHE A 9 -6.33 -47.65 -5.97
CA PHE A 9 -6.03 -46.91 -4.74
C PHE A 9 -4.88 -45.92 -4.92
N SER A 10 -3.80 -46.31 -5.63
CA SER A 10 -2.69 -45.40 -5.93
C SER A 10 -3.15 -44.20 -6.76
N ILE A 11 -3.97 -44.41 -7.79
CA ILE A 11 -4.52 -43.33 -8.63
C ILE A 11 -5.41 -42.41 -7.78
N LEU A 12 -6.29 -42.95 -6.94
CA LEU A 12 -7.15 -42.16 -6.05
C LEU A 12 -6.33 -41.30 -5.10
N THR A 13 -5.28 -41.85 -4.51
CA THR A 13 -4.39 -41.10 -3.61
C THR A 13 -3.65 -39.99 -4.35
N ILE A 14 -3.15 -40.25 -5.56
CA ILE A 14 -2.49 -39.23 -6.38
C ILE A 14 -3.46 -38.10 -6.74
N VAL A 15 -4.68 -38.44 -7.17
CA VAL A 15 -5.71 -37.44 -7.50
C VAL A 15 -6.10 -36.62 -6.27
N ALA A 16 -6.22 -37.25 -5.09
CA ALA A 16 -6.50 -36.56 -3.84
C ALA A 16 -5.37 -35.59 -3.46
N CYS A 17 -4.11 -36.03 -3.56
CA CYS A 17 -2.95 -35.17 -3.30
C CYS A 17 -2.87 -33.99 -4.26
N LEU A 18 -3.09 -34.21 -5.57
CA LEU A 18 -3.10 -33.14 -6.57
C LEU A 18 -4.23 -32.14 -6.32
N SER A 19 -5.41 -32.63 -5.96
CA SER A 19 -6.56 -31.76 -5.63
C SER A 19 -6.31 -30.94 -4.37
N ALA A 20 -5.72 -31.55 -3.33
CA ALA A 20 -5.34 -30.83 -2.11
C ALA A 20 -4.25 -29.79 -2.37
N TRP A 21 -3.26 -30.12 -3.19
CA TRP A 21 -2.20 -29.19 -3.57
C TRP A 21 -2.74 -28.02 -4.40
N ALA A 22 -3.58 -28.30 -5.40
CA ALA A 22 -4.24 -27.27 -6.20
C ALA A 22 -5.12 -26.37 -5.32
N GLY A 23 -5.91 -26.95 -4.41
CA GLY A 23 -6.73 -26.21 -3.47
C GLY A 23 -5.88 -25.31 -2.55
N HIS A 24 -4.75 -25.81 -2.06
CA HIS A 24 -3.82 -25.02 -1.24
C HIS A 24 -3.18 -23.88 -2.03
N ALA A 25 -2.72 -24.14 -3.25
CA ALA A 25 -2.14 -23.13 -4.13
C ALA A 25 -3.15 -22.03 -4.46
N SER A 26 -4.39 -22.41 -4.81
CA SER A 26 -5.47 -21.45 -5.05
C SER A 26 -5.81 -20.65 -3.80
N TYR A 27 -5.87 -21.29 -2.63
CA TYR A 27 -6.13 -20.62 -1.36
C TYR A 27 -5.04 -19.59 -1.02
N GLN A 28 -3.76 -19.95 -1.21
CA GLN A 28 -2.65 -19.00 -0.98
C GLN A 28 -2.67 -17.85 -1.97
N TYR A 29 -2.94 -18.13 -3.25
CA TYR A 29 -3.04 -17.09 -4.28
C TYR A 29 -4.16 -16.08 -3.97
N MET A 30 -5.31 -16.56 -3.52
CA MET A 30 -6.44 -15.70 -3.17
C MET A 30 -6.25 -14.93 -1.87
N ASN A 31 -5.55 -15.49 -0.88
CA ASN A 31 -5.38 -14.88 0.44
C ASN A 31 -4.12 -14.03 0.60
N SER A 32 -3.21 -14.04 -0.38
CA SER A 32 -2.00 -13.22 -0.37
C SER A 32 -1.94 -12.27 -1.58
N PRO A 33 -2.97 -11.43 -1.82
CA PRO A 33 -3.02 -10.54 -2.99
C PRO A 33 -1.85 -9.54 -3.03
N LEU A 34 -1.31 -9.18 -1.87
CA LEU A 34 -0.22 -8.20 -1.75
C LEU A 34 1.13 -8.73 -2.22
N THR A 35 1.34 -10.05 -2.31
CA THR A 35 2.65 -10.62 -2.65
C THR A 35 3.10 -10.22 -4.05
N ARG A 36 2.16 -10.01 -4.98
CA ARG A 36 2.44 -9.49 -6.33
C ARG A 36 3.03 -8.08 -6.30
N TYR A 37 2.62 -7.28 -5.32
CA TYR A 37 3.02 -5.87 -5.16
C TYR A 37 4.23 -5.69 -4.25
N ALA A 38 4.82 -6.77 -3.72
CA ALA A 38 5.94 -6.71 -2.80
C ALA A 38 7.12 -5.92 -3.40
N GLY A 39 7.66 -4.95 -2.65
CA GLY A 39 8.76 -4.11 -3.09
C GLY A 39 8.65 -2.67 -2.62
N LEU A 40 9.62 -1.88 -3.06
CA LEU A 40 9.71 -0.44 -2.79
C LEU A 40 9.08 0.34 -3.95
N TRP A 41 8.21 1.28 -3.61
CA TRP A 41 7.46 2.11 -4.52
C TRP A 41 7.70 3.57 -4.16
N GLU A 42 8.00 4.40 -5.15
CA GLU A 42 8.33 5.81 -4.94
C GLU A 42 7.53 6.68 -5.91
N GLY A 43 6.98 7.79 -5.41
CA GLY A 43 6.26 8.74 -6.25
C GLY A 43 6.31 10.14 -5.69
N LYS A 44 5.88 11.09 -6.51
CA LYS A 44 5.76 12.51 -6.15
C LYS A 44 4.33 12.95 -6.38
N GLY A 45 3.87 13.86 -5.55
CA GLY A 45 2.61 14.56 -5.64
C GLY A 45 2.76 15.95 -5.05
N SER A 46 1.68 16.71 -5.07
CA SER A 46 1.58 17.97 -4.35
C SER A 46 0.16 18.14 -3.85
N PHE A 47 -0.01 18.96 -2.83
CA PHE A 47 -1.32 19.34 -2.33
C PHE A 47 -1.30 20.81 -1.91
N ASN A 48 -2.46 21.45 -1.99
CA ASN A 48 -2.59 22.87 -1.69
C ASN A 48 -3.19 23.06 -0.30
N VAL A 49 -2.54 23.87 0.53
CA VAL A 49 -3.03 24.31 1.84
C VAL A 49 -2.98 25.83 1.89
N GLU A 50 -4.13 26.47 2.14
CA GLU A 50 -4.22 27.93 2.26
C GLU A 50 -3.65 28.70 1.04
N GLY A 51 -3.81 28.15 -0.16
CA GLY A 51 -3.29 28.75 -1.40
C GLY A 51 -1.81 28.47 -1.68
N LYS A 52 -1.12 27.75 -0.79
CA LYS A 52 0.29 27.37 -0.93
C LYS A 52 0.41 25.91 -1.36
N GLU A 53 1.16 25.67 -2.42
CA GLU A 53 1.45 24.33 -2.91
C GLU A 53 2.58 23.69 -2.09
N ILE A 54 2.28 22.57 -1.45
CA ILE A 54 3.23 21.75 -0.69
C ILE A 54 3.64 20.57 -1.55
N ASN A 55 4.94 20.44 -1.80
CA ASN A 55 5.48 19.29 -2.51
C ASN A 55 5.47 18.07 -1.58
N SER A 56 5.11 16.91 -2.11
CA SER A 56 5.04 15.68 -1.33
C SER A 56 5.69 14.54 -2.10
N SER A 57 6.62 13.83 -1.47
CA SER A 57 7.17 12.58 -2.00
C SER A 57 6.69 11.42 -1.14
N ALA A 58 6.16 10.39 -1.79
CA ALA A 58 5.65 9.19 -1.15
C ALA A 58 6.62 8.02 -1.40
N THR A 59 6.95 7.32 -0.33
CA THR A 59 7.71 6.07 -0.36
C THR A 59 6.86 5.00 0.31
N MET A 60 6.51 3.95 -0.43
CA MET A 60 5.74 2.82 0.08
C MET A 60 6.56 1.54 -0.02
N LEU A 61 6.63 0.79 1.07
CA LEU A 61 7.25 -0.53 1.13
C LEU A 61 6.16 -1.57 1.39
N ILE A 62 6.00 -2.51 0.47
CA ILE A 62 5.09 -3.64 0.59
C ILE A 62 5.92 -4.89 0.85
N LYS A 63 5.79 -5.49 2.04
CA LYS A 63 6.42 -6.78 2.38
C LYS A 63 5.46 -7.64 3.22
N ASP A 64 5.78 -7.85 4.50
CA ASP A 64 4.93 -8.54 5.46
C ASP A 64 3.85 -7.58 6.00
N ASP A 65 4.20 -6.30 6.06
CA ASP A 65 3.35 -5.13 6.30
C ASP A 65 3.45 -4.14 5.12
N ILE A 66 2.51 -3.20 5.05
CA ILE A 66 2.59 -2.07 4.12
C ILE A 66 2.99 -0.84 4.92
N ARG A 67 4.14 -0.24 4.61
CA ARG A 67 4.63 0.99 5.25
C ARG A 67 4.59 2.12 4.25
N LEU A 68 4.06 3.26 4.68
CA LEU A 68 4.01 4.49 3.90
C LEU A 68 4.78 5.58 4.64
N SER A 69 5.69 6.23 3.93
CA SER A 69 6.36 7.44 4.39
C SER A 69 6.10 8.56 3.39
N LEU A 70 5.56 9.67 3.88
CA LEU A 70 5.30 10.87 3.10
C LEU A 70 6.21 11.97 3.61
N ASN A 71 7.09 12.45 2.75
CA ASN A 71 7.93 13.59 3.03
C ASN A 71 7.35 14.82 2.32
N ASN A 72 6.94 15.81 3.09
CA ASN A 72 6.27 16.99 2.62
C ASN A 72 7.19 18.19 2.79
N SER A 73 7.34 19.01 1.77
CA SER A 73 8.24 20.15 1.77
C SER A 73 7.60 21.40 1.17
N TYR A 74 7.94 22.52 1.78
CA TYR A 74 7.62 23.85 1.29
C TYR A 74 8.85 24.72 1.47
N GLN A 75 9.40 25.24 0.38
CA GLN A 75 10.67 25.98 0.39
C GLN A 75 11.80 25.14 1.02
N ASN A 76 12.37 25.58 2.16
CA ASN A 76 13.47 24.92 2.85
C ASN A 76 13.04 24.11 4.08
N ASP A 77 11.75 24.05 4.37
CA ASP A 77 11.22 23.35 5.53
C ASP A 77 10.42 22.12 5.11
N ASN A 78 10.48 21.09 5.94
CA ASN A 78 9.84 19.81 5.69
C ASN A 78 9.19 19.23 6.95
N PHE A 79 8.28 18.29 6.73
CA PHE A 79 7.73 17.43 7.76
C PHE A 79 7.45 16.05 7.15
N THR A 80 7.53 15.00 7.97
CA THR A 80 7.23 13.64 7.53
C THR A 80 6.00 13.08 8.21
N VAL A 81 5.29 12.22 7.48
CA VAL A 81 4.18 11.41 7.98
C VAL A 81 4.49 9.96 7.66
N ASP A 82 4.71 9.17 8.70
CA ASP A 82 5.00 7.75 8.62
C ASP A 82 3.81 6.96 9.15
N ALA A 83 3.36 5.93 8.43
CA ALA A 83 2.20 5.13 8.80
C ALA A 83 2.30 3.69 8.30
N THR A 84 1.57 2.79 8.95
CA THR A 84 1.30 1.44 8.47
C THR A 84 -0.05 1.43 7.76
N LEU A 85 -0.12 0.87 6.56
CA LEU A 85 -1.37 0.71 5.82
C LEU A 85 -1.94 -0.70 6.07
N VAL A 86 -3.18 -0.77 6.55
CA VAL A 86 -3.91 -2.01 6.78
C VAL A 86 -5.01 -2.16 5.74
N VAL A 87 -4.94 -3.24 4.97
CA VAL A 87 -5.96 -3.55 3.96
C VAL A 87 -7.24 -3.96 4.66
N LYS A 88 -8.27 -3.10 4.61
CA LYS A 88 -9.61 -3.45 5.12
C LYS A 88 -10.45 -4.18 4.07
N ARG A 89 -10.28 -3.82 2.80
CA ARG A 89 -11.01 -4.42 1.67
C ARG A 89 -10.11 -4.47 0.45
N HIS A 90 -10.04 -5.64 -0.16
CA HIS A 90 -9.34 -5.86 -1.42
C HIS A 90 -10.36 -6.26 -2.49
N GLU A 91 -10.50 -5.41 -3.51
CA GLU A 91 -11.19 -5.71 -4.76
C GLU A 91 -10.13 -5.88 -5.86
N HIS A 92 -10.51 -6.52 -6.97
CA HIS A 92 -9.58 -6.98 -8.01
C HIS A 92 -8.55 -5.93 -8.47
N GLU A 93 -8.93 -4.65 -8.48
CA GLU A 93 -8.08 -3.53 -8.91
C GLU A 93 -8.01 -2.38 -7.89
N ASN A 94 -8.71 -2.49 -6.76
CA ASN A 94 -8.83 -1.41 -5.77
C ASN A 94 -8.66 -1.95 -4.35
N SER A 95 -7.76 -1.35 -3.59
CA SER A 95 -7.58 -1.67 -2.17
C SER A 95 -7.88 -0.46 -1.30
N HIS A 96 -8.80 -0.64 -0.36
CA HIS A 96 -9.07 0.34 0.69
C HIS A 96 -8.14 0.09 1.86
N LEU A 97 -7.36 1.12 2.21
CA LEU A 97 -6.30 1.06 3.21
C LEU A 97 -6.59 2.04 4.34
N ASP A 98 -6.64 1.51 5.56
CA ASP A 98 -6.66 2.32 6.78
C ASP A 98 -5.23 2.61 7.23
N LEU A 99 -5.01 3.82 7.76
CA LEU A 99 -3.73 4.20 8.34
C LEU A 99 -3.70 3.86 9.83
N GLU A 100 -2.74 3.02 10.22
CA GLU A 100 -2.44 2.67 11.61
C GLU A 100 -1.02 3.12 11.99
N ASN A 101 -0.73 3.21 13.30
CA ASN A 101 0.59 3.57 13.85
C ASN A 101 1.20 4.85 13.26
N LYS A 102 0.37 5.87 13.14
CA LYS A 102 0.73 7.14 12.53
C LYS A 102 1.72 7.93 13.39
N GLN A 103 2.83 8.34 12.78
CA GLN A 103 3.83 9.22 13.36
C GLN A 103 4.05 10.43 12.47
N VAL A 104 4.05 11.63 13.07
CA VAL A 104 4.29 12.88 12.37
C VAL A 104 5.53 13.53 12.97
N ASN A 105 6.53 13.82 12.15
CA ASN A 105 7.80 14.38 12.59
C ASN A 105 8.04 15.75 11.94
N GLY A 106 8.54 16.71 12.73
CA GLY A 106 8.95 18.04 12.22
C GLY A 106 7.82 19.02 11.92
N LEU A 107 6.55 18.64 12.09
CA LEU A 107 5.43 19.50 11.71
C LEU A 107 5.35 20.80 12.52
N GLU A 108 5.58 20.77 13.83
CA GLU A 108 5.54 22.00 14.65
C GLU A 108 6.58 23.03 14.20
N ALA A 109 7.79 22.56 13.87
CA ALA A 109 8.86 23.41 13.34
C ALA A 109 8.50 23.95 11.96
N PHE A 110 7.88 23.11 11.11
CA PHE A 110 7.39 23.51 9.80
C PHE A 110 6.31 24.61 9.90
N ILE A 111 5.29 24.43 10.75
CA ILE A 111 4.23 25.41 10.97
C ILE A 111 4.82 26.73 11.48
N LYS A 112 5.72 26.65 12.47
CA LYS A 112 6.35 27.83 13.08
C LYS A 112 7.15 28.67 12.09
N LYS A 113 7.80 28.04 11.10
CA LYS A 113 8.65 28.73 10.12
C LYS A 113 7.89 29.18 8.88
N THR A 114 6.99 28.35 8.36
CA THR A 114 6.26 28.62 7.11
C THR A 114 4.97 29.41 7.32
N GLY A 115 4.46 29.44 8.56
CA GLY A 115 3.17 30.01 8.92
C GLY A 115 1.98 29.27 8.30
N ILE A 116 2.19 28.08 7.71
CA ILE A 116 1.13 27.26 7.13
C ILE A 116 0.52 26.43 8.24
N ASN A 117 -0.76 26.63 8.53
CA ASN A 117 -1.42 25.85 9.58
C ASN A 117 -1.92 24.53 8.99
N ILE A 118 -1.22 23.43 9.29
CA ILE A 118 -1.65 22.10 8.90
C ILE A 118 -2.43 21.49 10.07
N PRO A 119 -3.75 21.27 9.94
CA PRO A 119 -4.57 20.74 11.03
C PRO A 119 -4.14 19.32 11.40
N LEU A 120 -3.49 19.20 12.55
CA LEU A 120 -2.90 17.96 13.08
C LEU A 120 -3.92 16.87 13.41
N ASN A 121 -5.17 17.25 13.69
CA ASN A 121 -6.21 16.30 14.10
C ASN A 121 -6.65 15.34 12.99
N GLY A 122 -6.11 15.46 11.77
CA GLY A 122 -6.55 14.67 10.65
C GLY A 122 -5.54 14.54 9.51
N THR A 123 -4.30 14.30 9.89
CA THR A 123 -3.30 13.65 9.04
C THR A 123 -3.92 12.35 8.50
N LEU A 124 -4.08 12.28 7.18
CA LEU A 124 -4.52 11.14 6.36
C LEU A 124 -5.46 10.15 7.04
N ILE A 125 -6.75 10.26 6.73
CA ILE A 125 -7.79 9.42 7.31
C ILE A 125 -7.86 8.08 6.59
N ASN A 126 -7.70 8.10 5.27
CA ASN A 126 -7.79 6.93 4.43
C ASN A 126 -6.80 7.03 3.26
N ALA A 127 -6.47 5.88 2.69
CA ALA A 127 -5.79 5.80 1.42
C ALA A 127 -6.46 4.75 0.54
N ASN A 128 -6.62 5.07 -0.73
CA ASN A 128 -7.05 4.12 -1.75
C ASN A 128 -5.87 3.89 -2.69
N ALA A 129 -5.62 2.63 -3.01
CA ALA A 129 -4.56 2.24 -3.94
C ALA A 129 -5.14 1.43 -5.10
N TRP A 130 -4.74 1.79 -6.32
CA TRP A 130 -5.12 1.10 -7.54
C TRP A 130 -3.89 0.71 -8.34
N GLN A 131 -3.95 -0.46 -8.96
CA GLN A 131 -2.95 -0.87 -9.94
C GLN A 131 -3.24 -0.19 -11.27
N VAL A 132 -2.27 0.55 -11.81
CA VAL A 132 -2.38 1.13 -13.17
C VAL A 132 -1.77 0.18 -14.19
N ASP A 133 -0.59 -0.37 -13.89
CA ASP A 133 0.07 -1.42 -14.66
C ASP A 133 1.05 -2.21 -13.77
N ASP A 134 1.84 -3.13 -14.33
CA ASP A 134 2.78 -3.96 -13.57
C ASP A 134 3.92 -3.18 -12.87
N GLY A 135 4.16 -1.92 -13.24
CA GLY A 135 5.20 -1.06 -12.69
C GLY A 135 4.69 0.16 -11.92
N ASN A 136 3.38 0.43 -11.94
CA ASN A 136 2.81 1.67 -11.44
C ASN A 136 1.59 1.43 -10.54
N LEU A 137 1.58 2.08 -9.38
CA LEU A 137 0.45 2.18 -8.46
C LEU A 137 -0.01 3.63 -8.37
N PHE A 138 -1.31 3.83 -8.39
CA PHE A 138 -1.90 5.12 -8.02
C PHE A 138 -2.33 5.04 -6.56
N LEU A 139 -1.91 6.02 -5.76
CA LEU A 139 -2.30 6.16 -4.36
C LEU A 139 -3.01 7.49 -4.20
N ASP A 140 -4.28 7.45 -3.79
CA ASP A 140 -5.02 8.64 -3.40
C ASP A 140 -5.21 8.65 -1.90
N ALA A 141 -4.76 9.74 -1.28
CA ALA A 141 -4.57 9.83 0.15
C ALA A 141 -5.40 11.03 0.64
N GLN A 142 -6.48 10.77 1.39
CA GLN A 142 -7.42 11.82 1.80
C GLN A 142 -7.07 12.35 3.19
N LEU A 143 -6.89 13.67 3.29
CA LEU A 143 -6.74 14.38 4.56
C LEU A 143 -8.11 14.80 5.10
N SER A 144 -8.21 15.06 6.40
CA SER A 144 -9.48 15.32 7.10
C SER A 144 -10.31 16.51 6.64
N ASN A 145 -9.75 17.40 5.81
CA ASN A 145 -10.37 18.66 5.43
C ASN A 145 -10.72 18.72 3.93
N SER A 146 -10.99 17.56 3.30
CA SER A 146 -11.25 17.45 1.85
C SER A 146 -10.04 17.78 0.96
N THR A 147 -8.86 17.96 1.56
CA THR A 147 -7.60 18.01 0.83
C THR A 147 -7.19 16.57 0.53
N SER A 148 -6.98 16.24 -0.74
CA SER A 148 -6.39 14.97 -1.13
C SER A 148 -4.98 15.21 -1.66
N ALA A 149 -4.13 14.21 -1.47
CA ALA A 149 -2.84 14.13 -2.14
C ALA A 149 -2.84 12.84 -2.96
N SER A 150 -2.64 12.98 -4.26
CA SER A 150 -2.58 11.85 -5.17
C SER A 150 -1.15 11.62 -5.63
N TYR A 151 -0.73 10.36 -5.66
CA TYR A 151 0.63 9.96 -5.95
C TYR A 151 0.63 8.89 -7.04
N TYR A 152 1.46 9.10 -8.05
CA TYR A 152 1.79 8.06 -9.03
C TYR A 152 3.08 7.38 -8.58
N LEU A 153 2.95 6.24 -7.91
CA LEU A 153 4.07 5.47 -7.36
C LEU A 153 4.62 4.54 -8.43
N ARG A 154 5.92 4.60 -8.66
CA ARG A 154 6.64 3.70 -9.55
C ARG A 154 7.41 2.70 -8.73
N ARG A 155 7.38 1.43 -9.15
CA ARG A 155 8.21 0.40 -8.53
C ARG A 155 9.68 0.77 -8.73
N LYS A 156 10.43 0.85 -7.63
CA LYS A 156 11.87 1.03 -7.70
C LYS A 156 12.47 -0.25 -8.28
N SER A 157 12.93 -0.18 -9.51
CA SER A 157 13.68 -1.27 -10.11
C SER A 157 14.99 -1.40 -9.34
N ASN A 158 15.25 -2.57 -8.75
CA ASN A 158 16.56 -2.91 -8.22
C ASN A 158 17.52 -3.05 -9.42
N ARG A 159 18.17 -1.95 -9.78
CA ARG A 159 19.40 -1.96 -10.58
C ARG A 159 20.58 -1.66 -9.68
#